data_AF-A0A0F0CMP7-F1
#
_entry.id   AF-A0A0F0CMP7-F1
#
_cell.length_a   1.000
_cell.length_b   1.000
_cell.length_c   1.000
_cell.angle_alpha   90.00
_cell.angle_beta   90.00
_cell.angle_gamma   90.00
#
_symmetry.space_group_name_H-M   'P 1'
#
loop_
_entity.id
_entity.type
_entity.pdbx_description
1 polymer ?
#
loop_
_entity_poly.entity_id
_entity_poly.type
_entity_poly.pdbx_seq_one_letter_code
_entity_poly.pdbx_strand_id
1 'polypeptide(L)'
;MAELLRRSILFITNDSGPSHVASAVGTNCVVIFGRNDAGLSPVRWRPLGANNIVLHKNIDCLKCLAHNCDKNFACLKAITVEDVMKAVTVIEHSGTAKNKSIFQGKDGARGK
;
A
#
# COMPACT_ATOMS: atom_id res chain seq x y z
N MET A 1 9.60 -13.98 -4.22
CA MET A 1 8.66 -12.92 -3.78
C MET A 1 9.29 -12.00 -2.74
N ALA A 2 9.66 -12.49 -1.55
CA ALA A 2 10.19 -11.65 -0.47
C ALA A 2 11.40 -10.78 -0.86
N GLU A 3 12.37 -11.33 -1.60
CA GLU A 3 13.54 -10.54 -2.05
C GLU A 3 13.17 -9.44 -3.06
N LEU A 4 12.15 -9.65 -3.89
CA LEU A 4 11.66 -8.61 -4.80
C LEU A 4 11.07 -7.46 -3.99
N LEU A 5 10.21 -7.77 -3.01
CA LEU A 5 9.62 -6.78 -2.12
C LEU A 5 10.69 -6.03 -1.32
N ARG A 6 11.71 -6.72 -0.80
CA ARG A 6 12.82 -6.12 -0.04
C ARG A 6 13.60 -5.10 -0.87
N ARG A 7 13.71 -5.31 -2.19
CA ARG A 7 14.39 -4.40 -3.11
C ARG A 7 13.49 -3.28 -3.64
N SER A 8 12.17 -3.41 -3.51
CA SER A 8 11.22 -2.37 -3.88
C SER A 8 11.32 -1.16 -2.96
N ILE A 9 11.15 0.03 -3.52
CA ILE A 9 11.11 1.30 -2.77
C ILE A 9 9.78 1.43 -2.02
N LEU A 10 8.70 0.94 -2.63
CA LEU A 10 7.34 0.99 -2.11
C LEU A 10 6.55 -0.20 -2.67
N PHE A 11 5.60 -0.71 -1.88
CA PHE A 11 4.64 -1.72 -2.35
C PHE A 11 3.20 -1.19 -2.25
N ILE A 12 2.51 -1.04 -3.38
CA ILE A 12 1.10 -0.65 -3.45
C ILE A 12 0.28 -1.91 -3.74
N THR A 13 -0.70 -2.21 -2.89
CA THR A 13 -1.42 -3.50 -2.95
C THR A 13 -2.83 -3.41 -2.37
N ASN A 14 -3.68 -4.40 -2.65
CA ASN A 14 -4.91 -4.64 -1.89
C ASN A 14 -4.61 -5.28 -0.52
N ASP A 15 -5.65 -5.46 0.29
CA ASP A 15 -5.65 -6.14 1.59
C ASP A 15 -5.38 -7.65 1.46
N SER A 16 -4.14 -8.00 1.12
CA SER A 16 -3.70 -9.38 0.93
C SER A 16 -2.38 -9.69 1.64
N GLY A 17 -2.09 -11.00 1.80
CA GLY A 17 -0.89 -11.52 2.47
C GLY A 17 0.45 -10.89 2.06
N PRO A 18 0.71 -10.61 0.77
CA PRO A 18 1.94 -9.95 0.34
C PRO A 18 2.25 -8.61 1.03
N SER A 19 1.22 -7.87 1.46
CA SER A 19 1.41 -6.62 2.22
C SER A 19 2.15 -6.85 3.55
N HIS A 20 1.85 -7.96 4.24
CA HIS A 20 2.52 -8.36 5.47
C HIS A 20 3.95 -8.80 5.22
N VAL A 21 4.20 -9.50 4.10
CA VAL A 21 5.57 -9.90 3.71
C VAL A 21 6.41 -8.66 3.41
N ALA A 22 5.88 -7.70 2.65
CA ALA A 22 6.57 -6.44 2.35
C ALA A 22 6.93 -5.67 3.63
N SER A 23 5.98 -5.53 4.54
CA SER A 23 6.20 -4.97 5.87
C SER A 23 7.30 -5.70 6.65
N ALA A 24 7.26 -7.04 6.70
CA ALA A 24 8.22 -7.85 7.44
C ALA A 24 9.65 -7.73 6.89
N VAL A 25 9.82 -7.57 5.57
CA VAL A 25 11.13 -7.31 4.95
C VAL A 25 11.53 -5.83 4.96
N GLY A 26 10.72 -4.97 5.59
CA GLY A 26 11.02 -3.57 5.84
C GLY A 26 10.72 -2.62 4.67
N THR A 27 9.86 -3.04 3.75
CA THR A 27 9.35 -2.25 2.63
C THR A 27 8.02 -1.60 3.02
N ASN A 28 7.95 -0.27 2.88
CA ASN A 28 6.75 0.48 3.19
C ASN A 28 5.62 0.13 2.21
N CYS A 29 4.38 0.14 2.71
CA CYS A 29 3.21 -0.25 1.94
C CYS A 29 2.13 0.85 1.91
N VAL A 30 1.50 1.02 0.75
CA VAL A 30 0.17 1.63 0.64
C VAL A 30 -0.82 0.51 0.36
N VAL A 31 -1.75 0.28 1.29
CA VAL A 31 -2.70 -0.83 1.19
C VAL A 31 -4.13 -0.34 1.03
N ILE A 32 -4.80 -0.81 -0.02
CA ILE A 32 -6.19 -0.49 -0.31
C ILE A 32 -7.08 -1.55 0.34
N PHE A 33 -7.94 -1.10 1.27
CA PHE A 33 -8.84 -1.97 2.03
C PHE A 33 -10.30 -1.74 1.65
N GLY A 34 -11.00 -2.82 1.33
CA GLY A 34 -12.44 -2.79 1.08
C GLY A 34 -13.28 -3.03 2.33
N ARG A 35 -12.93 -4.04 3.14
CA ARG A 35 -13.68 -4.43 4.34
C ARG A 35 -13.41 -3.49 5.51
N ASN A 36 -14.45 -3.20 6.30
CA ASN A 36 -14.34 -2.41 7.54
C ASN A 36 -15.14 -2.99 8.71
N ASP A 37 -15.65 -4.22 8.57
CA ASP A 37 -16.36 -4.91 9.64
C ASP A 37 -15.44 -5.21 10.83
N ALA A 38 -16.01 -5.26 12.04
CA ALA A 38 -15.29 -5.67 13.22
C ALA A 38 -14.60 -7.05 13.01
N GLY A 39 -13.31 -7.13 13.33
CA GLY A 39 -12.51 -8.34 13.13
C GLY A 39 -12.03 -8.58 11.69
N LEU A 40 -12.48 -7.79 10.72
CA LEU A 40 -12.07 -7.85 9.30
C LEU A 40 -11.52 -6.52 8.77
N SER A 41 -11.58 -5.46 9.58
CA SER A 41 -11.12 -4.13 9.23
C SER A 41 -9.59 -3.98 9.27
N PRO A 42 -9.05 -2.87 8.72
CA PRO A 42 -7.64 -2.52 8.85
C PRO A 42 -7.13 -2.48 10.29
N VAL A 43 -8.01 -2.23 11.26
CA VAL A 43 -7.65 -2.20 12.69
C VAL A 43 -7.00 -3.52 13.10
N ARG A 44 -7.49 -4.64 12.57
CA ARG A 44 -6.96 -5.97 12.88
C ARG A 44 -5.93 -6.47 11.86
N TRP A 45 -6.13 -6.15 10.58
CA TRP A 45 -5.41 -6.84 9.49
C TRP A 45 -4.44 -5.97 8.70
N ARG A 46 -4.27 -4.68 9.01
CA ARG A 46 -3.25 -3.89 8.31
C ARG A 46 -1.84 -4.45 8.55
N PRO A 47 -0.92 -4.35 7.57
CA PRO A 47 0.46 -4.71 7.81
C PRO A 47 1.09 -3.77 8.84
N LEU A 48 1.82 -4.35 9.80
CA LEU A 48 2.47 -3.59 10.87
C LEU A 48 3.64 -2.76 10.32
N GLY A 49 3.94 -1.62 10.92
CA GLY A 49 5.05 -0.76 10.50
C GLY A 49 4.67 0.71 10.55
N ALA A 50 5.63 1.54 10.94
CA ALA A 50 5.40 2.97 11.21
C ALA A 50 4.96 3.75 9.97
N ASN A 51 5.44 3.34 8.79
CA ASN A 51 5.24 4.07 7.53
C ASN A 51 4.25 3.38 6.59
N ASN A 52 3.52 2.36 7.05
CA ASN A 52 2.48 1.74 6.23
C ASN A 52 1.20 2.56 6.30
N ILE A 53 0.65 2.89 5.14
CA ILE A 53 -0.59 3.64 5.01
C ILE A 53 -1.69 2.71 4.53
N VAL A 54 -2.86 2.81 5.15
CA VAL A 54 -4.07 2.13 4.70
C VAL A 54 -5.03 3.15 4.11
N LEU A 55 -5.52 2.88 2.90
CA LEU A 55 -6.58 3.61 2.25
C LEU A 55 -7.89 2.83 2.38
N HIS A 56 -8.90 3.48 2.95
CA HIS A 56 -10.24 2.96 3.05
C HIS A 56 -11.23 4.13 2.96
N LYS A 57 -12.31 3.96 2.20
CA LYS A 57 -13.43 4.91 2.15
C LYS A 57 -14.64 4.24 2.78
N ASN A 58 -15.09 4.79 3.90
CA ASN A 58 -16.32 4.34 4.52
C ASN A 58 -17.52 4.85 3.72
N ILE A 59 -18.44 3.94 3.40
CA ILE A 59 -19.72 4.22 2.72
C ILE A 59 -20.91 3.68 3.55
N ASP A 60 -20.68 3.54 4.86
CA ASP A 60 -21.62 3.04 5.85
C ASP A 60 -22.20 1.68 5.45
N CYS A 61 -21.31 0.75 5.14
CA CYS A 61 -21.67 -0.67 5.03
C CYS A 61 -21.98 -1.21 6.44
N LEU A 62 -23.21 -1.66 6.67
CA LEU A 62 -23.57 -2.37 7.90
C LEU A 62 -22.85 -3.72 8.00
N LYS A 63 -22.71 -4.42 6.87
CA LYS A 63 -21.98 -5.68 6.75
C LYS A 63 -21.36 -5.80 5.35
N CYS A 64 -20.06 -6.08 5.24
CA CYS A 64 -19.45 -6.34 3.94
C CYS A 64 -19.75 -7.78 3.49
N LEU A 65 -20.39 -7.92 2.32
CA LEU A 65 -20.65 -9.21 1.67
C LEU A 65 -19.50 -9.69 0.76
N ALA A 66 -18.37 -8.96 0.79
CA ALA A 66 -17.16 -9.26 0.02
C ALA A 66 -17.46 -9.47 -1.48
N HIS A 67 -17.27 -10.69 -1.99
CA HIS A 67 -17.47 -11.00 -3.41
C HIS A 67 -18.93 -10.84 -3.86
N ASN A 68 -19.89 -10.95 -2.94
CA ASN A 68 -21.32 -10.77 -3.22
C ASN A 68 -21.79 -9.34 -2.87
N CYS A 69 -20.95 -8.33 -3.16
CA CYS A 69 -21.25 -6.94 -2.81
C CYS A 69 -22.47 -6.40 -3.57
N ASP A 70 -23.49 -5.99 -2.82
CA ASP A 70 -24.72 -5.35 -3.29
C ASP A 70 -24.53 -3.85 -3.61
N LYS A 71 -23.55 -3.20 -2.99
CA LYS A 71 -23.16 -1.80 -3.26
C LYS A 71 -22.14 -1.65 -4.41
N ASN A 72 -21.95 -2.67 -5.25
CA ASN A 72 -21.08 -2.64 -6.43
C ASN A 72 -19.65 -2.10 -6.15
N PHE A 73 -19.08 -2.53 -5.02
CA PHE A 73 -17.75 -2.12 -4.53
C PHE A 73 -17.55 -0.60 -4.43
N ALA A 74 -18.61 0.15 -4.11
CA ALA A 74 -18.55 1.61 -4.01
C ALA A 74 -17.46 2.13 -3.05
N CYS A 75 -17.11 1.38 -1.98
CA CYS A 75 -16.01 1.74 -1.08
C CYS A 75 -14.65 1.74 -1.78
N LEU A 76 -14.39 0.74 -2.62
CA LEU A 76 -13.15 0.65 -3.40
C LEU A 76 -13.14 1.66 -4.55
N LYS A 77 -14.28 1.84 -5.23
CA LYS A 77 -14.41 2.80 -6.33
C LYS A 77 -14.32 4.26 -5.89
N ALA A 78 -14.62 4.55 -4.63
CA ALA A 78 -14.46 5.87 -4.04
C ALA A 78 -13.00 6.24 -3.75
N ILE A 79 -12.07 5.27 -3.79
CA ILE A 79 -10.63 5.53 -3.65
C ILE A 79 -10.11 5.97 -5.02
N THR A 80 -9.67 7.21 -5.13
CA THR A 80 -9.15 7.75 -6.39
C THR A 80 -7.65 7.52 -6.53
N VAL A 81 -7.13 7.71 -7.75
CA VAL A 81 -5.67 7.68 -7.98
C VAL A 81 -4.99 8.77 -7.16
N GLU A 82 -5.60 9.93 -7.00
CA GLU A 82 -5.08 11.04 -6.21
C GLU A 82 -4.99 10.70 -4.72
N ASP A 83 -5.94 9.93 -4.17
CA ASP A 83 -5.84 9.42 -2.79
C ASP A 83 -4.59 8.54 -2.63
N VAL A 84 -4.31 7.67 -3.61
CA VAL A 84 -3.12 6.82 -3.63
C VAL A 84 -1.85 7.65 -3.73
N MET A 85 -1.78 8.60 -4.67
CA MET A 85 -0.61 9.44 -4.86
C MET A 85 -0.29 10.28 -3.63
N LYS A 86 -1.31 10.83 -2.94
CA LYS A 86 -1.11 11.53 -1.67
C LYS A 86 -0.48 10.63 -0.60
N ALA A 87 -0.91 9.38 -0.49
CA ALA A 87 -0.31 8.42 0.43
C ALA A 87 1.15 8.11 0.07
N VAL A 88 1.46 7.95 -1.22
CA VAL A 88 2.83 7.76 -1.71
C VAL A 88 3.72 8.94 -1.27
N THR A 89 3.27 10.17 -1.53
CA THR A 89 4.01 11.37 -1.17
C THR A 89 4.28 11.46 0.33
N VAL A 90 3.33 11.09 1.20
CA VAL A 90 3.55 11.06 2.65
C VAL A 90 4.68 10.09 3.04
N ILE A 91 4.74 8.92 2.39
CA ILE A 91 5.78 7.91 2.66
C ILE A 91 7.16 8.40 2.22
N GLU A 92 7.27 9.06 1.05
CA GLU A 92 8.54 9.56 0.53
C GLU A 92 9.21 10.57 1.48
N HIS A 93 8.42 11.47 2.07
CA HIS A 93 8.89 12.46 3.04
C HIS A 93 9.25 11.88 4.41
N SER A 94 8.75 10.69 4.76
CA SER A 94 8.92 10.06 6.08
C SER A 94 10.20 9.20 6.21
N GLY A 95 11.03 9.13 5.17
CA GLY A 95 12.37 8.52 5.27
C GLY A 95 12.64 7.46 4.19
N THR A 96 12.96 7.91 2.98
CA THR A 96 13.55 7.08 1.92
C THR A 96 15.06 6.91 2.14
N ALA A 97 15.49 6.44 3.32
CA ALA A 97 16.91 6.25 3.63
C ALA A 97 17.47 4.91 3.08
N LYS A 98 16.61 3.96 2.70
CA LYS A 98 17.06 2.59 2.38
C LYS A 98 17.60 2.37 0.96
N ASN A 99 17.38 3.28 0.00
CA ASN A 99 17.66 3.00 -1.42
C ASN A 99 18.41 4.11 -2.20
N LYS A 100 19.10 5.03 -1.51
CA LYS A 100 19.93 6.06 -2.18
C LYS A 100 21.07 5.47 -3.04
N SER A 101 21.46 4.20 -2.83
CA SER A 101 22.49 3.51 -3.62
C SER A 101 22.00 2.90 -4.94
N ILE A 102 20.69 2.72 -5.16
CA ILE A 102 20.17 2.15 -6.42
C ILE A 102 20.23 3.19 -7.56
N PHE A 103 20.12 4.48 -7.24
CA PHE A 103 20.15 5.55 -8.24
C PHE A 103 21.52 6.21 -8.46
N GLN A 104 22.57 5.87 -7.69
CA GLN A 104 23.94 6.39 -7.91
C GLN A 104 24.76 5.55 -8.90
N GLY A 105 24.13 4.97 -9.91
CA GLY A 105 24.81 4.10 -10.87
C GLY A 105 24.25 4.21 -12.28
N LYS A 106 24.96 4.97 -13.12
CA LYS A 106 24.88 5.11 -14.59
C LYS A 106 24.31 6.42 -15.16
N ASP A 107 24.80 7.55 -14.67
CA ASP A 107 25.13 8.66 -15.58
C ASP A 107 26.54 8.37 -16.14
N GLY A 108 26.59 7.80 -17.34
CA GLY A 108 27.85 7.38 -17.95
C GLY A 108 27.72 7.05 -19.42
N ALA A 109 28.04 8.05 -20.25
CA ALA A 109 28.41 7.97 -21.66
C ALA A 109 27.30 7.63 -22.68
N ARG A 110 26.65 8.68 -23.19
CA ARG A 110 26.36 8.78 -24.63
C ARG A 110 26.97 10.07 -25.16
N GLY A 111 28.26 9.98 -25.44
CA GLY A 111 29.07 10.99 -26.11
C GLY A 111 29.98 10.29 -27.11
N LYS A 112 29.50 10.23 -28.35
CA LYS A 112 30.19 10.24 -29.64
C LYS A 112 29.18 9.85 -30.72
#